data_AF-A0A849G8Q0-F1
#
_entry.id   AF-A0A849G8Q0-F1
#
_cell.length_a   1.000
_cell.length_b   1.000
_cell.length_c   1.000
_cell.angle_alpha   90.00
_cell.angle_beta   90.00
_cell.angle_gamma   90.00
#
_symmetry.space_group_name_H-M   'P 1'
#
loop_
_entity.id
_entity.type
_entity.pdbx_description
1 polymer ?
#
loop_
_entity_poly.entity_id
_entity_poly.type
_entity_poly.pdbx_seq_one_letter_code
_entity_poly.pdbx_strand_id
1 'polypeptide(L)' 'MTRILAFDTSGQHCVAALSVDGCIVASQHEAMKRGQAERLFPMLEEMLADMDATWSDLHAIAVGTGPGNFTG' A
#
# COMPACT_ATOMS: atom_id res chain seq x y z
N MET A 1 14.27 12.27 -5.75
CA MET A 1 14.02 10.94 -5.17
C MET A 1 12.64 10.52 -5.61
N THR A 2 12.53 9.45 -6.39
CA THR A 2 11.24 8.93 -6.88
C THR A 2 10.61 8.10 -5.77
N ARG A 3 9.46 8.56 -5.27
CA ARG A 3 8.69 7.85 -4.23
C ARG A 3 7.48 7.16 -4.84
N ILE A 4 7.35 5.86 -4.64
CA ILE A 4 6.26 5.05 -5.19
C ILE A 4 5.57 4.33 -4.03
N LEU A 5 4.26 4.49 -3.93
CA LEU A 5 3.42 3.74 -3.01
C LEU A 5 2.82 2.55 -3.75
N ALA A 6 3.05 1.33 -3.26
CA ALA A 6 2.48 0.11 -3.83
C ALA A 6 1.53 -0.53 -2.83
N PHE A 7 0.40 -1.09 -3.28
CA PHE A 7 -0.48 -1.90 -2.44
C PHE A 7 -1.19 -3.01 -3.20
N ASP A 8 -1.66 -4.02 -2.46
CA ASP A 8 -2.46 -5.12 -2.99
C ASP A 8 -3.50 -5.58 -1.96
N THR A 9 -4.71 -5.79 -2.46
CA THR A 9 -5.90 -6.26 -1.70
C THR A 9 -6.54 -7.47 -2.38
N SER A 10 -5.84 -8.07 -3.36
CA SER A 10 -6.36 -9.13 -4.21
C SER A 10 -6.43 -10.49 -3.49
N GLY A 11 -5.64 -10.67 -2.42
CA GLY A 11 -5.56 -11.89 -1.61
C GLY A 11 -6.31 -11.85 -0.28
N GLN A 12 -5.95 -12.77 0.62
CA GLN A 12 -6.41 -12.80 2.02
C GLN A 12 -5.53 -11.90 2.90
N HIS A 13 -5.27 -10.70 2.40
CA HIS A 13 -4.41 -9.72 3.03
C HIS A 13 -4.76 -8.31 2.57
N CYS A 14 -4.31 -7.34 3.34
CA CYS A 14 -4.10 -5.97 2.89
C CYS A 14 -2.60 -5.68 3.07
N VAL A 15 -1.91 -5.37 1.97
CA VAL A 15 -0.47 -5.13 1.99
C VAL A 15 -0.15 -3.82 1.31
N ALA A 16 0.89 -3.15 1.79
CA ALA A 16 1.46 -2.00 1.12
C ALA A 16 2.97 -1.91 1.33
N ALA A 17 3.63 -1.19 0.43
CA ALA A 17 5.04 -0.87 0.52
C ALA A 17 5.33 0.52 -0.04
N LEU A 18 6.28 1.21 0.58
CA LEU A 18 6.79 2.49 0.11
C LEU A 18 8.20 2.28 -0.43
N SER A 19 8.40 2.66 -1.70
CA SER A 19 9.71 2.66 -2.34
C SER A 19 10.24 4.07 -2.51
N VAL A 20 11.53 4.27 -2.27
CA VAL A 20 12.27 5.49 -2.60
C VAL A 20 13.47 5.09 -3.46
N ASP A 21 13.53 5.63 -4.68
CA ASP A 21 14.57 5.36 -5.67
C ASP A 21 14.82 3.84 -5.91
N GLY A 22 13.74 3.06 -5.89
CA GLY A 22 13.77 1.60 -6.13
C GLY A 22 14.05 0.75 -4.88
N CYS A 23 14.36 1.37 -3.73
CA CYS A 23 14.55 0.68 -2.46
C CYS A 23 13.26 0.70 -1.64
N ILE A 24 12.83 -0.43 -1.09
CA ILE A 24 11.70 -0.47 -0.15
C ILE A 24 12.17 0.10 1.19
N VAL A 25 11.52 1.19 1.63
CA VAL A 25 11.85 1.89 2.89
C VAL A 25 10.85 1.61 3.99
N ALA A 26 9.62 1.22 3.63
CA ALA A 26 8.58 0.79 4.56
C ALA A 26 7.70 -0.27 3.90
N SER A 27 7.15 -1.18 4.70
CA SER A 27 6.13 -2.13 4.25
C SER A 27 5.22 -2.52 5.40
N GLN A 28 3.97 -2.82 5.07
CA GLN A 28 2.97 -3.33 5.98
C GLN A 28 2.27 -4.53 5.35
N HIS A 29 1.93 -5.50 6.20
CA HIS A 29 1.19 -6.69 5.81
C HIS A 29 0.24 -7.09 6.92
N GLU A 30 -1.04 -7.06 6.61
CA GLU A 30 -2.09 -7.54 7.50
C GLU A 30 -2.83 -8.70 6.87
N ALA A 31 -2.77 -9.85 7.53
CA ALA A 31 -3.58 -11.01 7.14
C ALA A 31 -5.05 -10.73 7.47
N MET A 32 -5.93 -10.81 6.47
CA MET A 32 -7.35 -10.55 6.66
C MET A 32 -8.24 -11.26 5.64
N LYS A 33 -9.41 -11.72 6.10
CA LYS A 33 -10.37 -12.44 5.26
C LYS A 33 -11.40 -11.53 4.58
N ARG A 34 -11.61 -10.32 5.10
CA ARG A 34 -12.56 -9.31 4.66
C ARG A 34 -12.20 -7.97 5.29
N GLY A 35 -12.71 -6.87 4.73
CA GLY A 35 -12.52 -5.52 5.27
C GLY A 35 -11.31 -4.77 4.68
N GLN A 36 -10.76 -5.25 3.57
CA GLN A 36 -9.61 -4.64 2.89
C GLN A 36 -9.89 -3.19 2.50
N ALA A 37 -11.09 -2.89 1.99
CA ALA A 37 -11.47 -1.55 1.55
C ALA A 37 -11.45 -0.54 2.70
N GLU A 38 -11.97 -0.93 3.87
CA GLU A 38 -12.00 -0.10 5.07
C GLU A 38 -10.62 0.05 5.72
N ARG A 39 -9.74 -0.96 5.62
CA ARG A 39 -8.40 -0.91 6.21
C ARG A 39 -7.39 -0.18 5.34
N LEU A 40 -7.52 -0.25 4.01
CA LEU A 40 -6.49 0.19 3.08
C LEU A 40 -6.04 1.63 3.33
N PHE A 41 -6.95 2.61 3.27
CA PHE A 41 -6.57 4.02 3.41
C PHE A 41 -5.93 4.35 4.77
N PRO A 42 -6.49 3.93 5.92
CA PRO A 42 -5.82 4.09 7.21
C PRO A 42 -4.40 3.50 7.23
N MET A 43 -4.20 2.32 6.63
CA MET A 43 -2.89 1.65 6.58
C MET A 43 -1.86 2.46 5.77
N LEU A 44 -2.30 3.03 4.64
CA LEU A 44 -1.45 3.87 3.79
C LEU A 44 -1.12 5.20 4.48
N GLU A 45 -2.09 5.82 5.16
CA GLU A 45 -1.89 7.06 5.91
C GLU A 45 -0.89 6.89 7.07
N GLU A 46 -1.02 5.80 7.83
CA GLU A 46 -0.06 5.43 8.90
C GLU A 46 1.36 5.29 8.33
N MET A 47 1.52 4.54 7.24
CA MET A 47 2.83 4.30 6.62
C MET A 47 3.46 5.57 6.04
N LEU A 48 2.66 6.49 5.48
CA LEU A 48 3.15 7.78 4.99
C LEU A 48 3.57 8.68 6.15
N ALA A 49 2.76 8.75 7.22
CA ALA A 49 3.05 9.52 8.42
C ALA A 49 4.34 9.06 9.12
N ASP A 50 4.55 7.74 9.25
CA ASP A 50 5.77 7.17 9.84
C ASP A 50 7.04 7.56 9.07
N MET A 51 6.89 7.85 7.77
CA MET A 51 7.97 8.22 6.86
C MET A 51 8.07 9.73 6.60
N ASP A 52 7.38 10.55 7.42
CA ASP A 52 7.27 12.01 7.27
C ASP A 52 6.94 12.42 5.83
N ALA A 53 5.99 11.71 5.23
CA ALA A 53 5.59 11.88 3.85
C ALA A 53 4.08 12.08 3.74
N THR A 54 3.67 12.65 2.62
CA THR A 54 2.28 12.91 2.28
C THR A 54 1.96 12.32 0.91
N TRP A 55 0.66 12.29 0.57
CA TRP A 55 0.20 11.91 -0.76
C TRP A 55 0.83 12.76 -1.88
N SER A 56 1.12 14.03 -1.61
CA SER A 56 1.73 14.94 -2.58
C SER A 56 3.20 14.65 -2.86
N ASP A 57 3.87 13.87 -2.01
CA ASP A 57 5.28 13.46 -2.20
C ASP A 57 5.40 12.23 -3.10
N LEU A 58 4.29 11.56 -3.40
CA LEU A 58 4.25 10.38 -4.25
C LEU A 58 4.34 10.77 -5.72
N HIS A 59 5.20 10.05 -6.44
CA HIS A 59 5.36 10.22 -7.89
C HIS A 59 4.52 9.21 -8.66
N ALA A 60 4.18 8.08 -8.04
CA ALA A 60 3.33 7.06 -8.61
C ALA A 60 2.65 6.23 -7.52
N ILE A 61 1.53 5.62 -7.89
CA ILE A 61 0.86 4.58 -7.12
C ILE A 61 0.88 3.30 -7.97
N ALA A 62 1.37 2.21 -7.40
CA ALA A 62 1.34 0.89 -7.99
C ALA A 62 0.27 0.04 -7.30
N VAL A 63 -0.52 -0.67 -8.08
CA VAL A 63 -1.61 -1.52 -7.55
C VAL A 63 -1.52 -2.91 -8.14
N GLY A 64 -1.78 -3.93 -7.32
CA GLY A 64 -1.99 -5.28 -7.82
C GLY A 64 -3.26 -5.35 -8.67
N THR A 65 -3.15 -5.83 -9.92
CA THR A 65 -4.28 -5.93 -10.86
C THR A 65 -4.84 -7.35 -10.98
N GLY A 66 -4.48 -8.22 -10.04
CA GLY A 66 -4.93 -9.61 -9.98
C GLY A 66 -4.12 -10.59 -10.85
N PRO A 67 -4.61 -11.85 -11.01
CA PRO A 67 -5.91 -12.34 -10.55
C PRO A 67 -6.03 -12.40 -9.02
N GLY A 68 -7.25 -12.27 -8.50
CA GLY A 68 -7.53 -12.24 -7.06
C GLY A 68 -9.00 -12.45 -6.75
N ASN A 69 -9.41 -12.15 -5.51
CA ASN A 69 -10.82 -12.18 -5.14
C ASN A 69 -11.60 -11.09 -5.94
N PHE A 70 -12.84 -11.37 -6.34
CA PHE A 70 -13.63 -10.49 -7.23
C PHE A 70 -13.92 -9.10 -6.64
N THR A 71 -13.87 -8.97 -5.32
CA THR A 71 -14.29 -7.77 -4.57
C THR A 71 -13.14 -6.88 -4.11
N GLY A 72 -11.91 -7.37 -4.18
CA GLY A 72 -10.71 -6.74 -3.64
C GLY A 72 -9.95 -5.93 -4.67
#